data_AF-A0A5K1JT03-F1
#
_entry.id   AF-A0A5K1JT03-F1
#
_cell.length_a   1.000
_cell.length_b   1.000
_cell.length_c   1.000
_cell.angle_alpha   90.00
_cell.angle_beta   90.00
_cell.angle_gamma   90.00
#
_symmetry.space_group_name_H-M   'P 1'
#
loop_
_entity.id
_entity.type
_entity.pdbx_description
1 polymer ?
#
loop_
_entity_poly.entity_id
_entity_poly.type
_entity_poly.pdbx_seq_one_letter_code
_entity_poly.pdbx_strand_id
1 'polypeptide(L)'
;MLADSPAPALLPTIPTSTKRYDPPANKLSPGNLIIPAGRFGYAKEPEPPYLPHGWTAHVQPEGQVYFACESKPRIVTDAQMYSESARERVLRCAVAVFKALESKNILLPDSAELYLMPLDYDDVCMYYFVDHASRALFWLEEIEVADLGLVDVISESHL
;
A
#
# COMPACT_ATOMS: atom_id res chain seq x y z
N MET A 1 18.09 -7.82 -21.53
CA MET A 1 17.51 -6.49 -21.85
C MET A 1 16.12 -6.47 -21.27
N LEU A 2 15.94 -5.93 -20.06
CA LEU A 2 14.61 -5.72 -19.49
C LEU A 2 14.02 -4.50 -20.18
N ALA A 3 12.91 -4.67 -20.88
CA ALA A 3 12.17 -3.56 -21.47
C ALA A 3 11.73 -2.62 -20.34
N ASP A 4 12.00 -1.33 -20.51
CA ASP A 4 11.55 -0.27 -19.60
C ASP A 4 10.03 -0.23 -19.68
N SER A 5 9.36 -0.94 -18.77
CA SER A 5 7.90 -0.95 -18.69
C SER A 5 7.46 0.45 -18.27
N PRO A 6 6.38 1.00 -18.85
CA PRO A 6 5.92 2.33 -18.52
C PRO A 6 5.69 2.45 -17.01
N ALA A 7 6.05 3.60 -16.43
CA ALA A 7 5.80 3.86 -15.02
C ALA A 7 4.28 3.80 -14.74
N PRO A 8 3.86 3.25 -13.58
CA PRO A 8 2.45 3.17 -13.26
C PRO A 8 1.84 4.57 -13.13
N ALA A 9 0.62 4.74 -13.61
CA ALA A 9 -0.17 5.95 -13.42
C ALA A 9 -0.52 6.10 -11.93
N LEU A 10 -0.23 7.25 -11.36
CA LEU A 10 -0.51 7.53 -9.95
C LEU A 10 -1.91 8.10 -9.80
N LEU A 11 -2.77 7.40 -9.08
CA LEU A 11 -4.15 7.81 -8.82
C LEU A 11 -4.30 8.22 -7.35
N PRO A 12 -4.70 9.47 -7.05
CA PRO A 12 -5.04 9.87 -5.70
C PRO A 12 -6.22 9.05 -5.14
N THR A 13 -6.15 8.68 -3.87
CA THR A 13 -7.29 8.05 -3.16
C THR A 13 -7.38 8.54 -1.71
N ILE A 14 -8.39 8.08 -0.99
CA ILE A 14 -8.61 8.31 0.45
C ILE A 14 -8.75 6.97 1.18
N PRO A 15 -8.43 6.91 2.49
CA PRO A 15 -8.54 5.66 3.24
C PRO A 15 -9.92 5.00 3.17
N THR A 16 -11.00 5.78 3.19
CA THR A 16 -12.40 5.27 3.12
C THR A 16 -12.80 4.70 1.77
N SER A 17 -12.07 5.04 0.70
CA SER A 17 -12.27 4.48 -0.65
C SER A 17 -11.47 3.20 -0.86
N THR A 18 -10.74 2.75 0.16
CA THR A 18 -9.98 1.50 0.14
C THR A 18 -10.59 0.49 1.10
N LYS A 19 -10.28 -0.79 0.90
CA LYS A 19 -10.69 -1.88 1.80
C LYS A 19 -9.81 -1.99 3.05
N ARG A 20 -9.01 -0.95 3.37
CA ARG A 20 -7.98 -0.98 4.41
C ARG A 20 -8.57 -1.32 5.78
N TYR A 21 -9.74 -0.77 6.11
CA TYR A 21 -10.42 -0.96 7.40
C TYR A 21 -11.61 -1.91 7.31
N ASP A 22 -11.81 -2.56 6.15
CA ASP A 22 -12.86 -3.55 6.04
C ASP A 22 -12.45 -4.79 6.83
N PRO A 23 -13.37 -5.40 7.61
CA PRO A 23 -13.08 -6.68 8.23
C PRO A 23 -12.71 -7.70 7.14
N PRO A 24 -11.72 -8.58 7.39
CA PRO A 24 -11.24 -9.50 6.37
C PRO A 24 -12.40 -10.35 5.83
N ALA A 25 -12.67 -10.21 4.53
CA ALA A 25 -13.76 -10.94 3.86
C ALA A 25 -13.60 -12.47 3.99
N ASN A 26 -12.36 -12.93 4.14
CA ASN A 26 -12.03 -14.31 4.46
C ASN A 26 -12.17 -14.56 5.97
N LYS A 27 -13.41 -14.68 6.46
CA LYS A 27 -13.66 -15.49 7.66
C LYS A 27 -13.18 -16.90 7.32
N LEU A 28 -12.02 -17.30 7.86
CA LEU A 28 -11.49 -18.65 7.73
C LEU A 28 -12.60 -19.63 8.10
N SER A 29 -13.16 -20.30 7.09
CA SER A 29 -14.11 -21.37 7.34
C SER A 29 -13.31 -22.56 7.86
N PRO A 30 -13.67 -23.14 9.03
CA PRO A 30 -13.02 -24.36 9.49
C PRO A 30 -13.13 -25.44 8.42
N GLY A 31 -12.02 -25.73 7.75
CA GLY A 31 -11.92 -26.76 6.73
C GLY A 31 -11.09 -27.91 7.24
N ASN A 32 -11.50 -29.14 6.93
CA ASN A 32 -10.69 -30.31 7.20
C ASN A 32 -9.46 -30.28 6.28
N LEU A 33 -8.32 -29.84 6.81
CA LEU A 33 -7.04 -29.97 6.12
C LEU A 33 -6.42 -31.33 6.45
N ILE A 34 -6.15 -32.14 5.43
CA ILE A 34 -5.29 -33.32 5.59
C ILE A 34 -3.88 -32.82 5.85
N ILE A 35 -3.31 -33.19 7.01
CA ILE A 35 -1.90 -32.95 7.32
C ILE A 35 -1.13 -34.15 6.77
N PRO A 36 -0.41 -34.02 5.64
CA PRO A 36 0.37 -35.14 5.11
C PRO A 36 1.45 -35.58 6.12
N ALA A 37 1.72 -36.89 6.16
CA ALA A 37 2.78 -37.43 6.98
C ALA A 37 4.13 -36.81 6.58
N GLY A 38 4.86 -36.28 7.55
CA GLY A 38 6.13 -35.58 7.28
C GLY A 38 5.97 -34.15 6.77
N ARG A 39 4.82 -33.48 6.98
CA ARG A 39 4.76 -32.00 6.96
C ARG A 39 5.81 -31.49 7.96
N PHE A 40 6.68 -30.55 7.57
CA PHE A 40 7.94 -30.17 8.23
C PHE A 40 9.13 -31.13 8.07
N GLY A 41 9.04 -32.14 7.19
CA GLY A 41 10.18 -32.94 6.76
C GLY A 41 11.15 -32.07 5.96
N TYR A 42 12.26 -31.69 6.60
CA TYR A 42 13.34 -30.75 6.22
C TYR A 42 13.82 -30.67 4.75
N ALA A 43 13.35 -31.50 3.82
CA ALA A 43 13.97 -31.65 2.50
C ALA A 43 13.23 -30.99 1.32
N LYS A 44 11.97 -30.52 1.47
CA LYS A 44 11.17 -30.04 0.32
C LYS A 44 10.14 -28.95 0.63
N GLU A 45 10.20 -28.29 1.79
CA GLU A 45 9.36 -27.11 1.94
C GLU A 45 9.90 -26.00 1.03
N PRO A 46 9.06 -25.40 0.14
CA PRO A 46 9.48 -24.23 -0.59
C PRO A 46 9.93 -23.19 0.43
N GLU A 47 11.06 -22.53 0.19
CA GLU A 47 11.55 -21.47 1.07
C GLU A 47 10.40 -20.48 1.33
N PRO A 48 10.15 -20.10 2.60
CA PRO A 48 9.10 -19.15 2.89
C PRO A 48 9.35 -17.87 2.08
N PRO A 49 8.34 -17.31 1.41
CA PRO A 49 8.53 -16.09 0.64
C PRO A 49 9.04 -15.00 1.58
N TYR A 50 10.27 -14.52 1.33
CA TYR A 50 10.89 -13.49 2.15
C TYR A 50 10.43 -12.10 1.70
N LEU A 51 10.17 -11.22 2.67
CA LEU A 51 9.96 -9.81 2.40
C LEU A 51 11.28 -9.15 2.00
N PRO A 52 11.27 -8.12 1.14
CA PRO A 52 12.47 -7.35 0.85
C PRO A 52 13.03 -6.68 2.11
N HIS A 53 14.32 -6.35 2.06
CA HIS A 53 14.96 -5.62 3.16
C HIS A 53 14.21 -4.32 3.46
N GLY A 54 14.01 -4.04 4.75
CA GLY A 54 13.27 -2.87 5.25
C GLY A 54 11.76 -3.07 5.36
N TRP A 55 11.19 -4.14 4.79
CA TRP A 55 9.76 -4.44 4.88
C TRP A 55 9.42 -5.36 6.04
N THR A 56 8.34 -5.05 6.73
CA THR A 56 7.80 -5.83 7.85
C THR A 56 6.29 -6.00 7.70
N ALA A 57 5.78 -7.16 8.13
CA ALA A 57 4.35 -7.44 8.15
C ALA A 57 3.78 -7.13 9.55
N HIS A 58 2.59 -6.53 9.57
CA HIS A 58 1.87 -6.13 10.78
C HIS A 58 0.40 -6.52 10.64
N VAL A 59 -0.30 -6.64 11.76
CA VAL A 59 -1.73 -6.94 11.79
C VAL A 59 -2.46 -5.74 12.38
N GLN A 60 -3.43 -5.21 11.64
CA GLN A 60 -4.30 -4.12 12.10
C GLN A 60 -5.25 -4.64 13.19
N PRO A 61 -5.79 -3.77 14.08
CA PRO A 61 -6.79 -4.16 15.08
C PRO A 61 -8.00 -4.92 14.51
N GLU A 62 -8.36 -4.64 13.26
CA GLU A 62 -9.46 -5.25 12.51
C GLU A 62 -9.12 -6.66 11.99
N GLY A 63 -7.85 -7.10 12.13
CA GLY A 63 -7.37 -8.44 11.78
C GLY A 63 -6.76 -8.56 10.38
N GLN A 64 -6.71 -7.47 9.61
CA GLN A 64 -6.08 -7.46 8.29
C GLN A 64 -4.55 -7.29 8.39
N VAL A 65 -3.81 -8.01 7.55
CA VAL A 65 -2.36 -7.84 7.44
C VAL A 65 -2.04 -6.64 6.54
N TYR A 66 -1.12 -5.80 6.98
CA TYR A 66 -0.50 -4.76 6.18
C TYR A 66 1.02 -4.88 6.23
N PHE A 67 1.69 -4.29 5.26
CA PHE A 67 3.14 -4.29 5.15
C PHE A 67 3.67 -2.87 5.21
N ALA A 68 4.78 -2.70 5.92
CA ALA A 68 5.42 -1.41 6.08
C ALA A 68 6.91 -1.47 5.76
N CYS A 69 7.40 -0.49 5.01
CA CYS A 69 8.81 -0.24 4.76
C CYS A 69 9.29 0.89 5.67
N GLU A 70 10.31 0.62 6.49
CA GLU A 70 10.93 1.59 7.41
C GLU A 70 11.89 2.56 6.67
N SER A 71 11.44 3.10 5.53
CA SER A 71 12.10 4.16 4.77
C SER A 71 11.70 5.56 5.27
N LYS A 72 12.25 6.61 4.66
CA LYS A 72 11.82 8.00 4.86
C LYS A 72 11.34 8.60 3.53
N PRO A 73 10.04 8.91 3.38
CA PRO A 73 8.92 8.61 4.27
C PRO A 73 8.72 7.10 4.44
N ARG A 74 8.02 6.72 5.52
CA ARG A 74 7.59 5.33 5.74
C ARG A 74 6.59 4.96 4.65
N ILE A 75 6.65 3.74 4.13
CA ILE A 75 5.71 3.27 3.09
C ILE A 75 4.83 2.19 3.69
N VAL A 76 3.51 2.28 3.48
CA VAL A 76 2.54 1.29 3.93
C VAL A 76 1.71 0.78 2.76
N THR A 77 1.41 -0.51 2.74
CA THR A 77 0.54 -1.13 1.74
C THR A 77 -0.23 -2.31 2.34
N ASP A 78 -1.45 -2.52 1.85
CA ASP A 78 -2.22 -3.73 2.14
C ASP A 78 -2.07 -4.80 1.03
N ALA A 79 -1.25 -4.51 0.01
CA ALA A 79 -0.95 -5.48 -1.04
C ALA A 79 -0.15 -6.67 -0.48
N GLN A 80 -0.43 -7.87 -0.99
CA GLN A 80 0.20 -9.10 -0.52
C GLN A 80 1.68 -9.17 -0.91
N MET A 81 2.57 -8.62 -0.08
CA MET A 81 4.02 -8.51 -0.37
C MET A 81 4.76 -9.86 -0.42
N TYR A 82 4.14 -10.94 0.04
CA TYR A 82 4.67 -12.30 -0.17
C TYR A 82 4.47 -12.79 -1.62
N SER A 83 3.56 -12.18 -2.38
CA SER A 83 3.42 -12.42 -3.81
C SER A 83 4.43 -11.59 -4.58
N GLU A 84 5.29 -12.25 -5.37
CA GLU A 84 6.31 -11.57 -6.17
C GLU A 84 5.71 -10.52 -7.10
N SER A 85 4.58 -10.81 -7.76
CA SER A 85 3.92 -9.87 -8.68
C SER A 85 3.37 -8.64 -7.97
N ALA A 86 2.74 -8.81 -6.81
CA ALA A 86 2.21 -7.69 -6.02
C ALA A 86 3.37 -6.83 -5.47
N ARG A 87 4.42 -7.49 -4.97
CA ARG A 87 5.63 -6.86 -4.46
C ARG A 87 6.32 -6.00 -5.52
N GLU A 88 6.55 -6.54 -6.72
CA GLU A 88 7.13 -5.77 -7.82
C GLU A 88 6.29 -4.54 -8.16
N ARG A 89 4.97 -4.66 -8.16
CA ARG A 89 4.05 -3.54 -8.43
C ARG A 89 4.13 -2.46 -7.35
N VAL A 90 4.16 -2.83 -6.07
CA VAL A 90 4.36 -1.87 -4.96
C VAL A 90 5.70 -1.15 -5.10
N LEU A 91 6.78 -1.86 -5.43
CA LEU A 91 8.09 -1.24 -5.60
C LEU A 91 8.13 -0.28 -6.81
N ARG A 92 7.49 -0.65 -7.94
CA ARG A 92 7.34 0.26 -9.08
C ARG A 92 6.52 1.51 -8.74
N CYS A 93 5.45 1.36 -7.98
CA CYS A 93 4.68 2.49 -7.47
C CYS A 93 5.53 3.43 -6.61
N ALA A 94 6.29 2.88 -5.67
CA ALA A 94 7.14 3.67 -4.80
C ALA A 94 8.15 4.49 -5.63
N VAL A 95 8.80 3.87 -6.61
CA VAL A 95 9.71 4.56 -7.54
C VAL A 95 8.99 5.67 -8.31
N ALA A 96 7.77 5.42 -8.80
CA ALA A 96 7.00 6.43 -9.52
C ALA A 96 6.64 7.63 -8.63
N VAL A 97 6.20 7.38 -7.40
CA VAL A 97 5.88 8.45 -6.42
C VAL A 97 7.13 9.27 -6.07
N PHE A 98 8.28 8.62 -5.82
CA PHE A 98 9.51 9.35 -5.50
C PHE A 98 10.03 10.19 -6.66
N LYS A 99 9.96 9.67 -7.90
CA LYS A 99 10.27 10.46 -9.09
C LYS A 99 9.33 11.67 -9.23
N ALA A 100 8.05 11.50 -8.93
CA ALA A 100 7.08 12.60 -8.99
C ALA A 100 7.37 13.68 -7.92
N LEU A 101 7.70 13.28 -6.69
CA LEU A 101 8.13 14.20 -5.62
C LEU A 101 9.35 15.03 -6.03
N GLU A 102 10.37 14.36 -6.58
CA GLU A 102 11.60 15.01 -7.06
C GLU A 102 11.30 15.98 -8.21
N SER A 103 10.52 15.54 -9.21
CA SER A 103 10.19 16.37 -10.38
C SER A 103 9.42 17.64 -10.03
N LYS A 104 8.62 17.60 -8.95
CA LYS A 104 7.82 18.73 -8.47
C LYS A 104 8.51 19.52 -7.37
N ASN A 105 9.68 19.09 -6.92
CA ASN A 105 10.42 19.69 -5.81
C ASN A 105 9.56 19.79 -4.51
N ILE A 106 8.77 18.74 -4.24
CA ILE A 106 7.92 18.67 -3.04
C ILE A 106 8.75 18.11 -1.89
N LEU A 107 8.82 18.87 -0.79
CA LEU A 107 9.42 18.40 0.47
C LEU A 107 8.34 17.78 1.34
N LEU A 108 8.61 16.57 1.85
CA LEU A 108 7.72 15.89 2.77
C LEU A 108 8.07 16.21 4.22
N PRO A 109 7.07 16.38 5.11
CA PRO A 109 7.29 16.39 6.55
C PRO A 109 7.97 15.11 7.04
N ASP A 110 8.76 15.20 8.11
CA ASP A 110 9.39 14.01 8.74
C ASP A 110 8.36 13.00 9.27
N SER A 111 7.16 13.47 9.60
CA SER A 111 6.01 12.69 10.07
C SER A 111 5.13 12.14 8.93
N ALA A 112 5.55 12.31 7.68
CA ALA A 112 4.81 11.82 6.53
C ALA A 112 4.96 10.30 6.35
N GLU A 113 3.83 9.64 6.12
CA GLU A 113 3.73 8.25 5.70
C GLU A 113 3.05 8.18 4.33
N LEU A 114 3.61 7.37 3.42
CA LEU A 114 3.06 7.12 2.09
C LEU A 114 2.28 5.80 2.11
N TYR A 115 1.02 5.85 1.71
CA TYR A 115 0.24 4.65 1.43
C TYR A 115 0.23 4.33 -0.06
N LEU A 116 0.41 3.05 -0.41
CA LEU A 116 0.36 2.55 -1.80
C LEU A 116 -0.57 1.35 -1.93
N MET A 117 -1.40 1.35 -2.97
CA MET A 117 -2.21 0.20 -3.38
C MET A 117 -2.20 0.06 -4.91
N PRO A 118 -1.40 -0.86 -5.47
CA PRO A 118 -1.45 -1.13 -6.90
C PRO A 118 -2.73 -1.89 -7.29
N LEU A 119 -3.35 -1.55 -8.43
CA LEU A 119 -4.58 -2.19 -8.94
C LEU A 119 -4.28 -3.36 -9.88
N ASP A 120 -4.93 -4.51 -9.68
CA ASP A 120 -4.51 -5.79 -10.28
C ASP A 120 -4.57 -5.88 -11.81
N TYR A 121 -5.33 -5.00 -12.45
CA TYR A 121 -5.65 -5.09 -13.88
C TYR A 121 -5.11 -3.93 -14.72
N ASP A 122 -4.71 -2.84 -14.07
CA ASP A 122 -4.24 -1.63 -14.73
C ASP A 122 -2.87 -1.27 -14.13
N ASP A 123 -1.92 -0.75 -14.92
CA ASP A 123 -0.67 -0.16 -14.40
C ASP A 123 -0.99 1.17 -13.66
N VAL A 124 -1.86 1.09 -12.67
CA VAL A 124 -2.38 2.18 -11.86
C VAL A 124 -2.01 1.88 -10.41
N CYS A 125 -1.53 2.92 -9.74
CA CYS A 125 -1.23 2.87 -8.33
C CYS A 125 -2.02 3.91 -7.57
N MET A 126 -2.92 3.44 -6.71
CA MET A 126 -3.58 4.30 -5.77
C MET A 126 -2.62 4.74 -4.68
N TYR A 127 -2.64 6.02 -4.33
CA TYR A 127 -1.77 6.56 -3.29
C TYR A 127 -2.43 7.69 -2.50
N TYR A 128 -1.91 7.91 -1.29
CA TYR A 128 -2.08 9.15 -0.53
C TYR A 128 -0.93 9.27 0.46
N PHE A 129 -0.68 10.49 0.91
CA PHE A 129 0.18 10.74 2.06
C PHE A 129 -0.65 11.04 3.29
N VAL A 130 -0.13 10.65 4.45
CA VAL A 130 -0.63 11.04 5.77
C VAL A 130 0.48 11.77 6.47
N ASP A 131 0.22 12.98 6.96
CA ASP A 131 1.08 13.60 7.97
C ASP A 131 0.51 13.30 9.35
N HIS A 132 1.21 12.47 10.12
CA HIS A 132 0.77 12.10 11.47
C HIS A 132 0.83 13.25 12.48
N ALA A 133 1.64 14.28 12.23
CA ALA A 133 1.74 15.43 13.13
C ALA A 133 0.50 16.33 13.01
N SER A 134 0.10 16.68 11.79
CA SER A 134 -1.11 17.47 11.52
C SER A 134 -2.39 16.64 11.46
N ARG A 135 -2.29 15.30 11.37
CA ARG A 135 -3.40 14.36 11.15
C ARG A 135 -4.16 14.68 9.85
N ALA A 136 -3.44 15.11 8.82
CA ALA A 136 -3.99 15.49 7.53
C ALA A 136 -3.57 14.52 6.42
N LEU A 137 -4.42 14.40 5.41
CA LEU A 137 -4.10 13.75 4.14
C LEU A 137 -3.64 14.79 3.13
N PHE A 138 -2.70 14.40 2.27
CA PHE A 138 -2.27 15.23 1.14
C PHE A 138 -1.79 14.37 -0.03
N TRP A 139 -1.62 15.00 -1.19
CA TRP A 139 -1.31 14.35 -2.47
C TRP A 139 -0.24 15.10 -3.25
N LEU A 140 0.23 14.53 -4.36
CA LEU A 140 1.23 15.16 -5.23
C LEU A 140 0.65 16.22 -6.15
N GLU A 141 -0.66 16.17 -6.40
CA GLU A 141 -1.40 17.07 -7.27
C GLU A 141 -2.35 17.93 -6.43
N GLU A 142 -2.71 19.09 -6.95
CA GLU A 142 -3.93 19.79 -6.52
C GLU A 142 -5.13 18.94 -6.95
N ILE A 143 -6.03 18.66 -5.99
CA ILE A 143 -7.17 17.77 -6.22
C ILE A 143 -8.41 18.44 -5.64
N GLU A 144 -9.50 18.43 -6.40
CA GLU A 144 -10.79 18.86 -5.91
C GLU A 144 -11.39 17.78 -5.02
N VAL A 145 -12.05 18.18 -3.92
CA VAL A 145 -12.69 17.25 -2.98
C VAL A 145 -13.69 16.32 -3.69
N ALA A 146 -14.34 16.82 -4.75
CA ALA A 146 -15.26 16.06 -5.60
C ALA A 146 -14.57 14.87 -6.32
N ASP A 147 -13.32 15.04 -6.76
CA ASP A 147 -12.56 14.00 -7.46
C ASP A 147 -12.15 12.85 -6.53
N LEU A 148 -12.10 13.09 -5.22
CA LEU A 148 -11.85 12.07 -4.20
C LEU A 148 -13.11 11.28 -3.82
N GLY A 149 -14.26 11.59 -4.43
CA GLY A 149 -15.54 10.97 -4.11
C GLY A 149 -16.06 11.31 -2.72
N LEU A 150 -15.53 12.37 -2.10
CA LEU A 150 -16.03 12.90 -0.84
C LEU A 150 -17.29 13.73 -1.11
N VAL A 151 -18.33 13.53 -0.29
CA VAL A 151 -19.51 14.39 -0.33
C VAL A 151 -19.08 15.79 0.10
N ASP A 152 -19.52 16.79 -0.68
CA ASP A 152 -19.20 18.22 -0.55
C ASP A 152 -19.04 18.65 0.92
N VAL A 153 -17.80 18.85 1.37
CA VAL A 153 -17.50 19.28 2.74
C VAL A 153 -17.67 20.78 2.78
N ILE A 154 -18.87 21.22 3.14
CA ILE A 154 -19.18 22.64 3.30
C ILE A 154 -18.45 23.16 4.55
N SER A 155 -17.32 23.85 4.36
CA SER A 155 -17.09 25.22 4.88
C SER A 155 -15.62 25.54 5.21
N GLU A 156 -15.14 26.66 4.69
CA GLU A 156 -13.92 27.38 5.13
C GLU A 156 -14.00 27.90 6.59
N SER A 157 -15.15 27.80 7.27
CA SER A 157 -15.35 28.37 8.63
C SER A 157 -14.70 27.56 9.77
N HIS A 158 -14.03 26.44 9.47
CA HIS A 158 -13.27 25.65 10.44
C HIS A 158 -11.73 25.75 10.21
N LEU A 159 -11.28 26.68 9.36
CA LEU A 159 -9.87 27.10 9.27
C LEU A 159 -9.41 27.86 10.52
#